data_AF-A0A8H4V2D9-F1
#
_entry.id   AF-A0A8H4V2D9-F1
#
_cell.length_a   1.000
_cell.length_b   1.000
_cell.length_c   1.000
_cell.angle_alpha   90.00
_cell.angle_beta   90.00
_cell.angle_gamma   90.00
#
_symmetry.space_group_name_H-M   'P 1'
#
loop_
_entity.id
_entity.type
_entity.pdbx_description
1 polymer ?
#
loop_
_entity_poly.entity_id
_entity_poly.type
_entity_poly.pdbx_seq_one_letter_code
_entity_poly.pdbx_strand_id
1 'polypeptide(L)'
;MTSSGVWAGSIPIQEAWNLRDIHNPEITLKSELERHGYLGEIACSYNTATGYPLGAHFELHIEQGPILEQTQRSIGVVQGSQAYRWLSFTVTGRDAHTGTTPLSARRDPLLAASRMVASSNEVARRHGALASTGIFKIPSNASTNTIASEVTFTLDIRHPDDSVVDVVQAECLESFNKIATQDGKGVSLTWQTDTDSAAVRFDENCIDA
;
A
#
# COMPACT_ATOMS: atom_id res chain seq x y z
N MET A 1 -2.23 10.24 3.91
CA MET A 1 -2.89 11.56 4.02
C MET A 1 -3.57 11.68 5.38
N THR A 2 -2.81 11.83 6.47
CA THR A 2 -3.39 11.73 7.83
C THR A 2 -4.17 12.99 8.22
N SER A 3 -3.54 14.15 8.28
CA SER A 3 -4.16 15.38 8.80
C SER A 3 -5.33 15.87 7.94
N SER A 4 -5.23 15.77 6.61
CA SER A 4 -6.35 16.08 5.71
C SER A 4 -7.51 15.10 5.88
N GLY A 5 -7.24 13.82 6.16
CA GLY A 5 -8.26 12.84 6.51
C GLY A 5 -8.97 13.16 7.83
N VAL A 6 -8.26 13.69 8.83
CA VAL A 6 -8.89 14.21 10.05
C VAL A 6 -9.78 15.40 9.73
N TRP A 7 -9.27 16.38 9.00
CA TRP A 7 -10.04 17.56 8.63
C TRP A 7 -11.31 17.17 7.86
N ALA A 8 -11.22 16.25 6.90
CA ALA A 8 -12.33 15.75 6.09
C ALA A 8 -13.25 14.74 6.84
N GLY A 9 -12.94 14.43 8.11
CA GLY A 9 -13.73 13.52 8.93
C GLY A 9 -13.62 12.04 8.58
N SER A 10 -12.70 11.65 7.69
CA SER A 10 -12.45 10.25 7.32
C SER A 10 -11.55 9.52 8.31
N ILE A 11 -10.76 10.25 9.11
CA ILE A 11 -9.88 9.69 10.15
C ILE A 11 -10.24 10.32 11.50
N PRO A 12 -10.58 9.56 12.54
CA PRO A 12 -10.74 10.09 13.89
C PRO A 12 -9.44 10.75 14.38
N ILE A 13 -9.54 11.96 14.96
CA ILE A 13 -8.35 12.70 15.43
C ILE A 13 -7.50 11.90 16.42
N GLN A 14 -8.14 11.08 17.27
CA GLN A 14 -7.43 10.25 18.24
C GLN A 14 -6.59 9.17 17.58
N GLU A 15 -7.04 8.62 16.45
CA GLU A 15 -6.28 7.65 15.66
C GLU A 15 -5.04 8.32 15.05
N ALA A 16 -5.23 9.48 14.42
CA ALA A 16 -4.13 10.27 13.87
C ALA A 16 -3.09 10.62 14.94
N TRP A 17 -3.53 11.10 16.11
CA TRP A 17 -2.65 11.42 17.24
C TRP A 17 -1.87 10.23 17.76
N ASN A 18 -2.46 9.03 17.69
CA ASN A 18 -1.84 7.79 18.16
C ASN A 18 -0.90 7.15 17.12
N LEU A 19 -0.80 7.68 15.90
CA LEU A 19 0.17 7.19 14.92
C LEU A 19 1.58 7.31 15.49
N ARG A 20 2.31 6.19 15.43
CA ARG A 20 3.65 6.05 16.00
C ARG A 20 4.70 6.15 14.91
N ASP A 21 5.86 6.70 15.29
CA ASP A 21 7.04 6.66 14.44
C ASP A 21 7.48 5.20 14.20
N ILE A 22 7.97 4.93 12.99
CA ILE A 22 8.34 3.58 12.55
C ILE A 22 9.68 3.09 13.15
N HIS A 23 10.51 3.99 13.65
CA HIS A 23 11.81 3.70 14.25
C HIS A 23 11.76 3.78 15.78
N ASN A 24 10.96 4.69 16.33
CA ASN A 24 10.73 4.81 17.76
C ASN A 24 9.23 4.81 18.09
N PRO A 25 8.66 3.65 18.45
CA PRO A 25 7.24 3.53 18.77
C PRO A 25 6.77 4.38 19.95
N GLU A 26 7.66 4.93 20.78
CA GLU A 26 7.29 5.84 21.88
C GLU A 26 6.91 7.24 21.37
N ILE A 27 7.37 7.62 20.19
CA ILE A 27 7.06 8.90 19.56
C ILE A 27 5.74 8.77 18.80
N THR A 28 4.84 9.71 19.05
CA THR A 28 3.54 9.81 18.38
C THR A 28 3.42 11.10 17.58
N LEU A 29 2.48 11.15 16.63
CA LEU A 29 2.15 12.39 15.91
C LEU A 29 1.81 13.51 16.91
N LYS A 30 1.03 13.21 17.94
CA LYS A 30 0.64 14.19 18.96
C LYS A 30 1.83 14.72 19.74
N SER A 31 2.70 13.83 20.24
CA SER A 31 3.86 14.24 21.03
C SER A 31 4.80 15.14 20.23
N GLU A 32 4.95 14.90 18.92
CA GLU A 32 5.74 15.79 18.07
C GLU A 32 5.05 17.13 17.81
N LEU A 33 3.74 17.16 17.59
CA LEU A 33 3.01 18.42 17.50
C LEU A 33 3.17 19.26 18.79
N GLU A 34 3.09 18.64 19.96
CA GLU A 34 3.32 19.30 21.25
C GLU A 34 4.76 19.79 21.39
N ARG A 35 5.74 18.92 21.09
CA ARG A 35 7.18 19.23 21.18
C ARG A 35 7.58 20.43 20.33
N HIS A 36 6.98 20.58 19.15
CA HIS A 36 7.27 21.68 18.23
C HIS A 36 6.33 22.89 18.40
N GLY A 37 5.35 22.84 19.31
CA GLY A 37 4.40 23.92 19.52
C GLY A 37 3.36 24.09 18.40
N TYR A 38 3.07 23.03 17.64
CA TYR A 38 2.09 23.01 16.56
C TYR A 38 0.78 22.29 16.91
N LEU A 39 0.59 21.90 18.18
CA LEU A 39 -0.72 21.46 18.65
C LEU A 39 -1.63 22.69 18.86
N GLY A 40 -2.29 23.12 17.78
CA GLY A 40 -3.18 24.27 17.79
C GLY A 40 -4.51 24.01 18.51
N GLU A 41 -5.17 25.09 18.93
CA GLU A 41 -6.48 25.07 19.62
C GLU A 41 -7.67 24.99 18.65
N ILE A 42 -7.45 25.33 17.37
CA ILE A 42 -8.48 25.29 16.33
C ILE A 42 -8.77 23.83 15.99
N ALA A 43 -10.05 23.45 16.01
CA ALA A 43 -10.44 22.10 15.66
C ALA A 43 -10.13 21.81 14.17
N CYS A 44 -9.53 20.64 13.93
CA CYS A 44 -9.26 20.13 12.59
C CYS A 44 -10.54 19.50 12.03
N SER A 45 -11.42 20.29 11.42
CA SER A 45 -12.70 19.79 10.89
C SER A 45 -13.26 20.65 9.77
N TYR A 46 -13.87 20.01 8.77
CA TYR A 46 -14.66 20.63 7.72
C TYR A 46 -16.07 21.05 8.18
N ASN A 47 -16.54 20.53 9.31
CA ASN A 47 -17.89 20.76 9.80
C ASN A 47 -18.05 22.22 10.24
N THR A 48 -19.06 22.90 9.70
CA THR A 48 -19.35 24.32 9.96
C THR A 48 -19.61 24.66 11.43
N ALA A 49 -20.05 23.68 12.24
CA ALA A 49 -20.32 23.86 13.66
C ALA A 49 -19.06 23.77 14.53
N THR A 50 -18.01 23.09 14.06
CA THR A 50 -16.82 22.79 14.86
C THR A 50 -15.52 23.29 14.23
N GLY A 51 -15.49 23.60 12.94
CA GLY A 51 -14.29 24.03 12.22
C GLY A 51 -14.59 25.01 11.08
N TYR A 52 -13.70 25.04 10.08
CA TYR A 52 -13.73 26.02 9.00
C TYR A 52 -14.08 25.36 7.67
N PRO A 53 -15.26 25.64 7.09
CA PRO A 53 -15.64 25.12 5.78
C PRO A 53 -14.86 25.81 4.65
N LEU A 54 -14.61 25.09 3.56
CA LEU A 54 -14.02 25.64 2.33
C LEU A 54 -15.10 25.83 1.27
N GLY A 55 -15.05 26.94 0.53
CA GLY A 55 -15.91 27.16 -0.64
C GLY A 55 -15.48 26.33 -1.86
N ALA A 56 -14.16 26.18 -2.04
CA ALA A 56 -13.52 25.28 -3.00
C ALA A 56 -12.08 25.01 -2.52
N HIS A 57 -11.45 23.96 -3.04
CA HIS A 57 -10.05 23.62 -2.75
C HIS A 57 -9.33 23.25 -4.04
N PHE A 58 -8.20 23.91 -4.31
CA PHE A 58 -7.33 23.61 -5.43
C PHE A 58 -5.93 23.31 -4.90
N GLU A 59 -5.36 22.19 -5.32
CA GLU A 59 -3.98 21.82 -5.02
C GLU A 59 -3.18 21.79 -6.31
N LEU A 60 -2.19 22.69 -6.40
CA LEU A 60 -1.20 22.62 -7.48
C LEU A 60 -0.11 21.63 -7.08
N HIS A 61 0.09 20.61 -7.91
CA HIS A 61 1.09 19.58 -7.66
C HIS A 61 1.78 19.18 -8.97
N ILE A 62 3.05 18.75 -8.87
CA ILE A 62 3.73 18.11 -10.00
C ILE A 62 3.08 16.75 -10.32
N GLU A 63 3.18 16.28 -11.56
CA GLU A 63 2.53 15.02 -11.97
C GLU A 63 3.04 13.79 -11.21
N GLN A 64 4.32 13.78 -10.81
CA GLN A 64 5.03 12.61 -10.30
C GLN A 64 5.04 11.41 -11.27
N GLY A 65 4.71 11.68 -12.53
CA GLY A 65 4.68 10.75 -13.64
C GLY A 65 5.20 11.42 -14.91
N PRO A 66 5.33 10.67 -16.00
CA PRO A 66 5.95 11.17 -17.21
C PRO A 66 4.96 11.62 -18.29
N ILE A 67 3.64 11.57 -18.07
CA ILE A 67 2.64 11.73 -19.13
C ILE A 67 2.67 13.15 -19.69
N LEU A 68 2.68 14.20 -18.86
CA LEU A 68 2.72 15.59 -19.31
C LEU A 68 4.01 15.89 -20.07
N GLU A 69 5.15 15.41 -19.57
CA GLU A 69 6.45 15.56 -20.25
C GLU A 69 6.44 14.84 -21.61
N GLN A 70 6.05 13.56 -21.65
CA GLN A 70 6.02 12.73 -22.85
C GLN A 70 5.02 13.24 -23.90
N THR A 71 3.91 13.81 -23.46
CA THR A 71 2.88 14.38 -24.34
C THR A 71 3.08 15.87 -24.63
N GLN A 72 4.18 16.46 -24.13
CA GLN A 72 4.51 17.87 -24.28
C GLN A 72 3.38 18.82 -23.85
N ARG A 73 2.66 18.44 -22.79
CA ARG A 73 1.58 19.24 -22.19
C ARG A 73 2.12 19.98 -20.97
N SER A 74 1.77 21.26 -20.85
CA SER A 74 2.21 22.08 -19.70
C SER A 74 1.32 21.92 -18.47
N ILE A 75 0.04 21.61 -18.66
CA ILE A 75 -0.96 21.53 -17.60
C ILE A 75 -1.77 20.25 -17.76
N GLY A 76 -1.93 19.51 -16.66
CA GLY A 76 -2.87 18.40 -16.55
C GLY A 76 -4.13 18.84 -15.78
N VAL A 77 -5.29 18.74 -16.41
CA VAL A 77 -6.58 18.95 -15.74
C VAL A 77 -6.98 17.63 -15.06
N VAL A 78 -6.60 17.48 -13.79
CA VAL A 78 -6.78 16.25 -13.03
C VAL A 78 -8.26 16.01 -12.77
N GLN A 79 -8.77 14.87 -13.21
CA GLN A 79 -10.19 14.51 -13.09
C GLN A 79 -10.52 13.89 -11.71
N GLY A 80 -9.51 13.44 -11.00
CA GLY A 80 -9.66 12.68 -9.76
C GLY A 80 -8.41 11.91 -9.38
N SER A 81 -8.53 11.08 -8.35
CA SER A 81 -7.49 10.14 -7.91
C SER A 81 -7.94 8.69 -8.12
N GLN A 82 -6.97 7.83 -8.40
CA GLN A 82 -7.21 6.40 -8.60
C GLN A 82 -7.59 5.72 -7.28
N ALA A 83 -8.38 4.65 -7.37
CA ALA A 83 -8.52 3.70 -6.28
C ALA A 83 -7.17 3.04 -6.02
N TYR A 84 -6.91 2.74 -4.75
CA TYR A 84 -5.74 1.94 -4.38
C TYR A 84 -6.03 1.04 -3.19
N ARG A 85 -5.36 -0.11 -3.17
CA ARG A 85 -5.41 -1.05 -2.05
C ARG A 85 -4.02 -1.54 -1.69
N TRP A 86 -3.71 -1.42 -0.42
CA TRP A 86 -2.44 -1.88 0.15
C TRP A 86 -2.69 -3.13 0.97
N LEU A 87 -1.91 -4.16 0.67
CA LEU A 87 -2.00 -5.48 1.28
C LEU A 87 -0.63 -5.88 1.83
N SER A 88 -0.61 -6.54 2.98
CA SER A 88 0.58 -7.17 3.55
C SER A 88 0.43 -8.67 3.55
N PHE A 89 1.49 -9.37 3.14
CA PHE A 89 1.55 -10.82 3.04
C PHE A 89 2.68 -11.37 3.89
N THR A 90 2.42 -12.51 4.54
CA THR A 90 3.42 -13.33 5.23
C THR A 90 3.44 -14.71 4.59
N VAL A 91 4.61 -15.10 4.11
CA VAL A 91 4.85 -16.44 3.55
C VAL A 91 5.74 -17.19 4.53
N THR A 92 5.21 -18.27 5.12
CA THR A 92 5.91 -19.07 6.12
C THR A 92 6.22 -20.45 5.54
N GLY A 93 7.46 -20.89 5.73
CA GLY A 93 7.96 -22.18 5.27
C GLY A 93 8.77 -22.84 6.35
N ARG A 94 9.99 -23.27 6.03
CA ARG A 94 10.87 -23.92 7.00
C ARG A 94 12.32 -23.69 6.66
N ASP A 95 13.06 -23.24 7.66
CA ASP A 95 14.50 -23.14 7.62
C ASP A 95 15.15 -24.52 7.51
N ALA A 96 16.11 -24.64 6.60
CA ALA A 96 16.93 -25.81 6.45
C ALA A 96 18.22 -25.48 5.70
N HIS A 97 19.26 -26.29 5.91
CA HIS A 97 20.53 -26.08 5.24
C HIS A 97 20.39 -26.32 3.73
N THR A 98 20.78 -25.31 2.94
CA THR A 98 20.62 -25.29 1.48
C THR A 98 21.36 -26.42 0.77
N GLY A 99 22.52 -26.85 1.30
CA GLY A 99 23.33 -27.91 0.70
C GLY A 99 22.86 -29.34 0.98
N THR A 100 22.10 -29.57 2.06
CA THR A 100 21.70 -30.93 2.49
C THR A 100 20.21 -31.20 2.32
N THR A 101 19.42 -30.16 2.01
CA THR A 101 17.98 -30.27 1.81
C THR A 101 17.65 -30.34 0.31
N PRO A 102 17.23 -31.50 -0.22
CA PRO A 102 16.87 -31.63 -1.63
C PRO A 102 15.65 -30.77 -1.95
N LEU A 103 15.55 -30.29 -3.20
CA LEU A 103 14.46 -29.40 -3.64
C LEU A 103 13.06 -29.96 -3.31
N SER A 104 12.86 -31.27 -3.45
CA SER A 104 11.59 -31.96 -3.16
C SER A 104 11.15 -31.92 -1.68
N ALA A 105 12.07 -31.59 -0.77
CA ALA A 105 11.79 -31.50 0.67
C ALA A 105 11.67 -30.06 1.18
N ARG A 106 11.93 -29.06 0.34
CA ARG A 106 11.97 -27.65 0.75
C ARG A 106 10.58 -27.07 0.97
N ARG A 107 10.51 -26.09 1.88
CA ARG A 107 9.39 -25.17 2.08
C ARG A 107 9.98 -23.77 1.99
N ASP A 108 10.22 -23.27 0.78
CA ASP A 108 11.04 -22.09 0.51
C ASP A 108 10.18 -20.83 0.32
N PRO A 109 10.07 -19.96 1.34
CA PRO A 109 9.19 -18.79 1.30
C PRO A 109 9.67 -17.72 0.34
N LEU A 110 10.99 -17.54 0.21
CA LEU A 110 11.56 -16.50 -0.63
C LEU A 110 11.32 -16.82 -2.11
N LEU A 111 11.47 -18.09 -2.50
CA LEU A 111 11.13 -18.53 -3.86
C LEU A 111 9.64 -18.34 -4.16
N ALA A 112 8.76 -18.79 -3.26
CA ALA A 112 7.32 -18.65 -3.42
C ALA A 112 6.90 -17.17 -3.52
N ALA A 113 7.37 -16.32 -2.61
CA ALA A 113 7.09 -14.90 -2.61
C ALA A 113 7.61 -14.19 -3.87
N SER A 114 8.80 -14.56 -4.36
CA SER A 114 9.34 -13.99 -5.61
C SER A 114 8.43 -14.30 -6.81
N ARG A 115 7.88 -15.52 -6.87
CA ARG A 115 6.89 -15.89 -7.90
C ARG A 115 5.56 -15.16 -7.73
N MET A 116 5.10 -14.95 -6.49
CA MET A 116 3.91 -14.16 -6.20
C MET A 116 4.06 -12.72 -6.70
N VAL A 117 5.20 -12.08 -6.42
CA VAL A 117 5.52 -10.71 -6.90
C VAL A 117 5.55 -10.65 -8.42
N ALA A 118 6.16 -11.62 -9.09
CA ALA A 118 6.15 -11.67 -10.56
C ALA A 118 4.71 -11.85 -11.10
N SER A 119 3.94 -12.76 -10.51
CA SER A 119 2.57 -13.02 -10.93
C SER A 119 1.64 -11.83 -10.71
N SER A 120 1.82 -11.02 -9.68
CA SER A 120 0.97 -9.84 -9.45
C SER A 120 1.15 -8.80 -10.55
N ASN A 121 2.39 -8.63 -11.04
CA ASN A 121 2.66 -7.77 -12.18
C ASN A 121 1.96 -8.27 -13.46
N GLU A 122 2.00 -9.58 -13.70
CA GLU A 122 1.30 -10.19 -14.86
C GLU A 122 -0.23 -10.01 -14.76
N VAL A 123 -0.82 -10.19 -13.58
CA VAL A 123 -2.25 -9.97 -13.34
C VAL A 123 -2.61 -8.52 -13.64
N ALA A 124 -1.89 -7.56 -13.05
CA ALA A 124 -2.19 -6.14 -13.24
C ALA A 124 -2.10 -5.71 -14.70
N ARG A 125 -1.10 -6.21 -15.45
CA ARG A 125 -0.96 -5.94 -16.89
C ARG A 125 -2.17 -6.38 -17.71
N ARG A 126 -2.78 -7.53 -17.39
CA ARG A 126 -3.98 -8.02 -18.11
C ARG A 126 -5.18 -7.09 -17.96
N HIS A 127 -5.24 -6.37 -16.84
CA HIS A 127 -6.36 -5.50 -16.47
C HIS A 127 -6.08 -4.01 -16.68
N GLY A 128 -4.91 -3.65 -17.25
CA GLY A 128 -4.52 -2.24 -17.36
C GLY A 128 -4.31 -1.54 -16.01
N ALA A 129 -4.13 -2.31 -14.94
CA ALA A 129 -3.89 -1.83 -13.59
C ALA A 129 -2.41 -1.71 -13.27
N LEU A 130 -2.11 -1.11 -12.12
CA LEU A 130 -0.79 -1.08 -11.53
C LEU A 130 -0.76 -2.05 -10.33
N ALA A 131 0.30 -2.84 -10.22
CA ALA A 131 0.59 -3.62 -9.03
C ALA A 131 2.09 -3.61 -8.75
N SER A 132 2.46 -3.26 -7.52
CA SER A 132 3.85 -3.07 -7.11
C SER A 132 4.13 -3.59 -5.72
N THR A 133 5.31 -4.18 -5.52
CA THR A 133 5.83 -4.55 -4.21
C THR A 133 6.92 -3.56 -3.80
N GLY A 134 6.56 -2.62 -2.91
CA GLY A 134 7.49 -1.61 -2.40
C GLY A 134 8.30 -2.06 -1.18
N ILE A 135 7.78 -3.01 -0.40
CA ILE A 135 8.44 -3.53 0.81
C ILE A 135 8.54 -5.05 0.68
N PHE A 136 9.77 -5.55 0.84
CA PHE A 136 10.07 -6.98 0.93
C PHE A 136 11.06 -7.19 2.07
N LYS A 137 10.67 -7.95 3.10
CA LYS A 137 11.49 -8.18 4.29
C LYS A 137 11.83 -9.65 4.42
N ILE A 138 13.12 -9.90 4.60
CA ILE A 138 13.67 -11.19 4.99
C ILE A 138 14.15 -11.02 6.45
N PRO A 139 13.91 -12.01 7.34
CA PRO A 139 14.40 -11.96 8.72
C PRO A 139 15.90 -11.64 8.79
N SER A 140 16.29 -10.81 9.76
CA SER A 140 17.69 -10.36 9.92
C SER A 140 18.67 -11.48 10.25
N ASN A 141 18.17 -12.62 10.73
CA ASN A 141 18.93 -13.83 11.01
C ASN A 141 19.06 -14.77 9.78
N ALA A 142 18.53 -14.39 8.62
CA ALA A 142 18.71 -15.16 7.40
C ALA A 142 20.18 -15.22 6.97
N SER A 143 20.58 -16.34 6.35
CA SER A 143 21.95 -16.57 5.89
C SER A 143 21.97 -17.19 4.50
N THR A 144 23.03 -16.95 3.74
CA THR A 144 23.19 -17.46 2.36
C THR A 144 23.04 -18.99 2.25
N ASN A 145 23.42 -19.72 3.30
CA ASN A 145 23.41 -21.18 3.32
C ASN A 145 22.17 -21.80 3.99
N THR A 146 21.17 -20.99 4.37
CA THR A 146 19.93 -21.45 5.02
C THR A 146 18.71 -20.97 4.26
N ILE A 147 17.76 -21.86 3.99
CA ILE A 147 16.44 -21.48 3.44
C ILE A 147 15.76 -20.59 4.48
N ALA A 148 15.11 -19.50 4.07
CA ALA A 148 14.39 -18.64 5.02
C ALA A 148 13.21 -19.40 5.64
N SER A 149 12.95 -19.19 6.94
CA SER A 149 11.75 -19.73 7.59
C SER A 149 10.49 -18.95 7.23
N GLU A 150 10.63 -17.66 6.92
CA GLU A 150 9.54 -16.74 6.62
C GLU A 150 10.04 -15.56 5.79
N VAL A 151 9.17 -14.97 4.97
CA VAL A 151 9.36 -13.64 4.37
C VAL A 151 8.04 -12.87 4.42
N THR A 152 8.12 -11.54 4.46
CA THR A 152 6.95 -10.68 4.31
C THR A 152 7.11 -9.73 3.15
N PHE A 153 6.02 -9.39 2.47
CA PHE A 153 6.02 -8.43 1.38
C PHE A 153 4.70 -7.67 1.31
N THR A 154 4.71 -6.50 0.68
CA THR A 154 3.50 -5.71 0.43
C THR A 154 3.07 -5.77 -1.02
N LEU A 155 1.79 -5.49 -1.28
CA LEU A 155 1.27 -5.25 -2.62
C LEU A 155 0.45 -3.95 -2.63
N ASP A 156 0.80 -3.04 -3.53
CA ASP A 156 0.05 -1.82 -3.84
C ASP A 156 -0.63 -2.02 -5.19
N ILE A 157 -1.96 -2.12 -5.21
CA ILE A 157 -2.79 -2.25 -6.41
C ILE A 157 -3.45 -0.91 -6.67
N ARG A 158 -3.41 -0.40 -7.91
CA ARG A 158 -4.07 0.87 -8.30
C ARG A 158 -4.79 0.77 -9.63
N HIS A 159 -5.97 1.39 -9.71
CA HIS A 159 -6.71 1.58 -10.95
C HIS A 159 -7.74 2.72 -10.80
N PRO A 160 -8.11 3.47 -11.87
CA PRO A 160 -9.18 4.47 -11.81
C PRO A 160 -10.58 3.93 -11.51
N ASP A 161 -10.77 2.61 -11.60
CA ASP A 161 -12.05 1.92 -11.36
C ASP A 161 -11.86 0.90 -10.23
N ASP A 162 -12.63 1.07 -9.15
CA ASP A 162 -12.62 0.25 -7.96
C ASP A 162 -12.87 -1.24 -8.26
N SER A 163 -13.76 -1.54 -9.20
CA SER A 163 -14.10 -2.92 -9.55
C SER A 163 -12.90 -3.68 -10.16
N VAL A 164 -12.01 -2.97 -10.84
CA VAL A 164 -10.77 -3.55 -11.39
C VAL A 164 -9.78 -3.82 -10.28
N VAL A 165 -9.70 -2.97 -9.24
CA VAL A 165 -8.87 -3.24 -8.06
C VAL A 165 -9.32 -4.53 -7.37
N ASP A 166 -10.64 -4.71 -7.22
CA ASP A 166 -11.23 -5.94 -6.65
C ASP A 166 -10.88 -7.19 -7.46
N VAL A 167 -11.02 -7.12 -8.79
CA VAL A 167 -10.68 -8.24 -9.69
C VAL A 167 -9.18 -8.57 -9.63
N VAL A 168 -8.31 -7.57 -9.69
CA VAL A 168 -6.85 -7.75 -9.63
C VAL A 168 -6.44 -8.37 -8.30
N GLN A 169 -7.01 -7.92 -7.18
CA GLN A 169 -6.77 -8.55 -5.88
C GLN A 169 -7.18 -10.02 -5.90
N ALA A 170 -8.41 -10.31 -6.35
CA ALA A 170 -8.94 -11.68 -6.34
C ALA A 170 -8.07 -12.64 -7.18
N GLU A 171 -7.66 -12.22 -8.38
CA GLU A 171 -6.78 -13.01 -9.25
C GLU A 171 -5.36 -13.16 -8.66
N CYS A 172 -4.82 -12.13 -8.00
CA CYS A 172 -3.55 -12.24 -7.30
C CYS A 172 -3.65 -13.28 -6.17
N LEU A 173 -4.69 -13.21 -5.34
CA LEU A 173 -4.90 -14.17 -4.25
C LEU A 173 -5.09 -15.61 -4.76
N GLU A 174 -5.82 -15.80 -5.86
CA GLU A 174 -5.95 -17.10 -6.49
C GLU A 174 -4.59 -17.63 -6.97
N SER A 175 -3.81 -16.79 -7.66
CA SER A 175 -2.47 -17.14 -8.13
C SER A 175 -1.52 -17.45 -6.97
N PHE A 176 -1.56 -16.66 -5.89
CA PHE A 176 -0.69 -16.85 -4.74
C PHE A 176 -1.02 -18.14 -4.01
N ASN A 177 -2.30 -18.49 -3.87
CA ASN A 177 -2.70 -19.79 -3.30
C ASN A 177 -2.20 -20.97 -4.16
N LYS A 178 -2.23 -20.85 -5.49
CA LYS A 178 -1.62 -21.85 -6.38
C LYS A 178 -0.11 -21.95 -6.14
N ILE A 179 0.60 -20.82 -6.17
CA ILE A 179 2.05 -20.73 -5.95
C ILE A 179 2.46 -21.28 -4.59
N ALA A 180 1.68 -21.05 -3.54
CA ALA A 180 1.97 -21.54 -2.19
C ALA A 180 2.05 -23.08 -2.12
N THR A 181 1.37 -23.78 -3.03
CA THR A 181 1.42 -25.24 -3.13
C THR A 181 2.47 -25.75 -4.11
N GLN A 182 3.16 -24.86 -4.83
CA GLN A 182 4.19 -25.22 -5.79
C GLN A 182 5.53 -25.49 -5.09
N ASP A 183 6.32 -26.34 -5.74
CA ASP A 183 7.66 -26.78 -5.33
C ASP A 183 7.76 -27.49 -3.98
N GLY A 184 8.63 -28.49 -3.91
CA GLY A 184 8.98 -29.16 -2.66
C GLY A 184 7.76 -29.65 -1.87
N LYS A 185 7.56 -29.06 -0.68
CA LYS A 185 6.46 -29.32 0.24
C LYS A 185 5.49 -28.13 0.40
N GLY A 186 5.63 -27.11 -0.43
CA GLY A 186 4.84 -25.87 -0.36
C GLY A 186 5.11 -25.02 0.89
N VAL A 187 4.42 -23.89 0.97
CA VAL A 187 4.48 -22.87 2.03
C VAL A 187 3.07 -22.52 2.49
N SER A 188 2.95 -21.89 3.66
CA SER A 188 1.69 -21.26 4.09
C SER A 188 1.71 -19.77 3.78
N LEU A 189 0.55 -19.23 3.43
CA LEU A 189 0.35 -17.83 3.10
C LEU A 189 -0.73 -17.25 4.03
N THR A 190 -0.43 -16.13 4.67
CA THR A 190 -1.43 -15.27 5.32
C THR A 190 -1.30 -13.85 4.80
N TRP A 191 -2.38 -13.07 4.91
CA TRP A 191 -2.39 -11.69 4.43
C TRP A 191 -3.46 -10.87 5.14
N GLN A 192 -3.33 -9.55 5.04
CA GLN A 192 -4.30 -8.58 5.53
C GLN A 192 -4.35 -7.36 4.62
N THR A 193 -5.47 -6.63 4.68
CA THR A 193 -5.61 -5.32 4.05
C THR A 193 -5.11 -4.25 5.02
N ASP A 194 -4.11 -3.48 4.60
CA ASP A 194 -3.56 -2.38 5.39
C ASP A 194 -4.31 -1.07 5.11
N THR A 195 -4.72 -0.85 3.86
CA THR A 195 -5.48 0.34 3.46
C THR A 195 -6.34 0.01 2.24
N ASP A 196 -7.56 0.54 2.24
CA ASP A 196 -8.48 0.48 1.11
C ASP A 196 -9.01 1.89 0.84
N SER A 197 -8.76 2.40 -0.36
CA SER A 197 -9.17 3.75 -0.77
C SER A 197 -9.85 3.69 -2.11
N ALA A 198 -11.10 4.14 -2.13
CA ALA A 198 -11.88 4.22 -3.35
C ALA A 198 -11.33 5.28 -4.31
N ALA A 199 -11.67 5.15 -5.60
CA ALA A 199 -11.42 6.19 -6.57
C ALA A 199 -12.22 7.45 -6.22
N VAL A 200 -11.61 8.62 -6.39
CA VAL A 200 -12.27 9.90 -6.14
C VAL A 200 -12.39 10.64 -7.46
N ARG A 201 -13.58 11.12 -7.76
CA ARG A 201 -13.79 12.12 -8.81
C ARG A 201 -13.79 13.50 -8.18
N PHE A 202 -13.06 14.43 -8.79
CA PHE A 202 -13.10 15.82 -8.35
C PHE A 202 -14.38 16.51 -8.82
N ASP A 203 -14.72 17.61 -8.16
CA ASP A 203 -15.92 18.40 -8.46
C ASP A 203 -15.86 18.96 -9.89
N GLU A 204 -16.94 18.78 -10.66
CA GLU A 204 -16.99 19.19 -12.07
C GLU A 204 -16.81 20.71 -12.24
N ASN A 205 -17.34 21.52 -11.33
CA ASN A 205 -17.18 22.97 -11.41
C ASN A 205 -15.74 23.39 -11.12
N CYS A 206 -15.01 22.63 -10.30
CA CYS A 206 -13.58 22.88 -10.07
C CYS A 206 -12.72 22.42 -11.25
N ILE A 207 -13.12 21.36 -11.96
CA ILE A 207 -12.45 20.89 -13.18
C ILE A 207 -12.62 21.90 -14.32
N ASP A 208 -13.81 22.51 -14.44
CA ASP A 208 -14.17 23.44 -15.52
C ASP A 208 -13.76 24.91 -15.26
N ALA A 209 -13.29 25.25 -14.05
CA ALA A 209 -12.99 26.62 -13.60
C ALA A 209 -11.79 27.30 -14.29
#